data_AF-A0A397AXI5-F1
#
_entry.id   AF-A0A397AXI5-F1
#
_cell.length_a   1.000
_cell.length_b   1.000
_cell.length_c   1.000
_cell.angle_alpha   90.00
_cell.angle_beta   90.00
_cell.angle_gamma   90.00
#
_symmetry.space_group_name_H-M   'P 1'
#
loop_
_entity.id
_entity.type
_entity.pdbx_description
1 polymer ?
#
loop_
_entity_poly.entity_id
_entity_poly.type
_entity_poly.pdbx_seq_one_letter_code
_entity_poly.pdbx_strand_id
1 'polypeptide(L)'
;MVYGHPNGVNCVKGEIHNVLSVMRVNARWATAARFKREVPTHTQSALLRRFKDLHVSLEGVIDLSDVDTLNVLEPFVHVVESEKTSGFITGAAISSLNKFLLYGLIPPDGLRATEAINRIALCVSRCRFEETHRDVDEMVLMKLLELLEFCLRCEAGPLISGDNVWNMVHTCY
;
A
#
# COMPACT_ATOMS: atom_id res chain seq x y z
N MET A 1 12.15 23.54 -7.36
CA MET A 1 10.79 23.94 -6.99
C MET A 1 10.01 22.65 -6.79
N VAL A 2 9.85 22.23 -5.54
CA VAL A 2 9.12 21.00 -5.21
C VAL A 2 7.64 21.36 -5.32
N TYR A 3 7.00 20.91 -6.40
CA TYR A 3 5.56 21.07 -6.53
C TYR A 3 4.90 20.12 -5.53
N GLY A 4 4.43 20.64 -4.40
CA GLY A 4 3.54 19.88 -3.53
C GLY A 4 2.37 19.38 -4.38
N HIS A 5 2.10 18.07 -4.34
CA HIS A 5 1.02 17.48 -5.13
C HIS A 5 -0.31 18.07 -4.62
N PRO A 6 -1.00 18.96 -5.38
CA PRO A 6 -2.14 19.72 -4.87
C PRO A 6 -3.32 18.85 -4.41
N ASN A 7 -3.26 17.55 -4.72
CA ASN A 7 -4.25 16.53 -4.40
C ASN A 7 -3.66 15.27 -3.74
N GLY A 8 -2.41 15.30 -3.25
CA GLY A 8 -1.72 14.13 -2.69
C GLY A 8 -2.49 13.49 -1.53
N VAL A 9 -2.94 14.31 -0.57
CA VAL A 9 -3.76 13.86 0.57
C VAL A 9 -5.07 13.21 0.10
N ASN A 10 -5.75 13.81 -0.87
CA ASN A 10 -7.00 13.27 -1.42
C ASN A 10 -6.78 11.96 -2.18
N CYS A 11 -5.65 11.83 -2.90
CA CYS A 11 -5.26 10.59 -3.56
C CYS A 11 -5.07 9.47 -2.52
N VAL A 12 -4.29 9.71 -1.46
CA VAL A 12 -4.07 8.73 -0.40
C VAL A 12 -5.38 8.34 0.27
N LYS A 13 -6.24 9.32 0.65
CA LYS A 13 -7.57 9.05 1.23
C LYS A 13 -8.46 8.22 0.29
N GLY A 14 -8.41 8.51 -1.01
CA GLY A 14 -9.12 7.74 -2.04
C GLY A 14 -8.66 6.29 -2.09
N GLU A 15 -7.34 6.05 -2.09
CA GLU A 15 -6.78 4.70 -2.09
C GLU A 15 -7.03 3.94 -0.78
N ILE A 16 -7.02 4.61 0.37
CA ILE A 16 -7.45 4.02 1.65
C ILE A 16 -8.89 3.50 1.52
N HIS A 17 -9.81 4.32 1.00
CA HIS A 17 -11.21 3.92 0.81
C HIS A 17 -11.37 2.81 -0.23
N ASN A 18 -10.59 2.83 -1.31
CA ASN A 18 -10.58 1.78 -2.32
C ASN A 18 -10.25 0.42 -1.69
N VAL A 19 -9.12 0.31 -0.97
CA VAL A 19 -8.70 -0.95 -0.32
C VAL A 19 -9.71 -1.36 0.77
N LEU A 20 -10.16 -0.43 1.62
CA LEU A 20 -11.18 -0.72 2.64
C LEU A 20 -12.50 -1.23 2.05
N SER A 21 -12.89 -0.74 0.86
CA SER A 21 -14.12 -1.19 0.19
C SER A 21 -13.98 -2.63 -0.28
N VAL A 22 -12.85 -3.00 -0.89
CA VAL A 22 -12.57 -4.38 -1.30
C VAL A 22 -12.51 -5.32 -0.08
N MET A 23 -11.87 -4.87 1.01
CA MET A 23 -11.84 -5.64 2.27
C MET A 23 -13.25 -5.91 2.79
N ARG A 24 -14.16 -4.94 2.78
CA ARG A 24 -15.53 -5.10 3.31
C ARG A 24 -16.37 -6.13 2.57
N VAL A 25 -16.08 -6.40 1.29
CA VAL A 25 -16.81 -7.41 0.51
C VAL A 25 -16.43 -8.82 0.94
N ASN A 26 -15.24 -9.00 1.50
CA ASN A 26 -14.78 -10.29 1.99
C ASN A 26 -15.30 -10.54 3.42
N ALA A 27 -16.09 -11.60 3.60
CA ALA A 27 -16.74 -11.93 4.88
C ALA A 27 -15.77 -12.10 6.06
N ARG A 28 -14.51 -12.47 5.81
CA ARG A 28 -13.45 -12.56 6.84
C ARG A 28 -13.12 -11.19 7.44
N TRP A 29 -13.29 -10.14 6.66
CA TRP A 29 -12.96 -8.75 7.01
C TRP A 29 -14.22 -7.92 7.28
N ALA A 30 -15.39 -8.39 6.86
CA ALA A 30 -16.69 -7.87 7.23
C ALA A 30 -17.11 -8.38 8.61
N THR A 31 -17.27 -7.49 9.60
CA THR A 31 -17.84 -7.91 10.88
C THR A 31 -19.36 -7.98 10.78
N ALA A 32 -19.94 -9.18 10.80
CA ALA A 32 -21.41 -9.40 10.81
C ALA A 32 -22.14 -8.68 11.97
N ALA A 33 -21.43 -8.40 13.07
CA ALA A 33 -21.96 -7.66 14.22
C ALA A 33 -22.20 -6.16 13.98
N ARG A 34 -21.66 -5.55 12.90
CA ARG A 34 -21.88 -4.12 12.60
C ARG A 34 -23.36 -3.78 12.32
N PHE A 35 -24.15 -4.75 11.89
CA PHE A 35 -25.59 -4.57 11.67
C PHE A 35 -26.42 -4.62 12.96
N LYS A 36 -25.81 -4.96 14.11
CA LYS A 36 -26.50 -5.09 15.40
C LYS A 36 -25.90 -4.25 16.53
N ARG A 37 -24.62 -3.85 16.47
CA ARG A 37 -23.94 -3.05 17.50
C ARG A 37 -22.65 -2.40 16.99
N GLU A 38 -22.23 -1.29 17.59
CA GLU A 38 -20.86 -0.77 17.42
C GLU A 38 -19.84 -1.84 17.78
N VAL A 39 -18.98 -2.17 16.82
CA VAL A 39 -17.99 -3.25 16.94
C VAL A 39 -16.74 -2.70 17.64
N PRO A 40 -16.39 -3.20 18.85
CA PRO A 40 -15.22 -2.74 19.58
C PRO A 40 -13.94 -2.85 18.74
N THR A 41 -13.07 -1.85 18.79
CA THR A 41 -11.83 -1.75 18.00
C THR A 41 -10.93 -3.00 18.11
N HIS A 42 -10.96 -3.71 19.25
CA HIS A 42 -10.20 -4.94 19.49
C HIS A 42 -10.67 -6.17 18.69
N THR A 43 -11.89 -6.16 18.15
CA THR A 43 -12.43 -7.25 17.31
C THR A 43 -12.21 -7.04 15.81
N GLN A 44 -11.67 -5.87 15.42
CA GLN A 44 -11.32 -5.56 14.03
C GLN A 44 -9.91 -6.07 13.72
N SER A 45 -9.70 -6.51 12.48
CA SER A 45 -8.37 -6.94 12.05
C SER A 45 -7.34 -5.82 12.15
N ALA A 46 -6.07 -6.17 12.42
CA ALA A 46 -4.99 -5.20 12.54
C ALA A 46 -4.82 -4.34 11.27
N LEU A 47 -5.02 -4.92 10.08
CA LEU A 47 -4.95 -4.18 8.80
C LEU A 47 -6.04 -3.11 8.70
N LEU A 48 -7.29 -3.43 9.08
CA LEU A 48 -8.38 -2.45 9.07
C LEU A 48 -8.09 -1.28 10.02
N ARG A 49 -7.48 -1.56 11.17
CA ARG A 49 -7.10 -0.52 12.13
C ARG A 49 -6.02 0.39 11.56
N ARG A 50 -4.96 -0.17 10.97
CA ARG A 50 -3.89 0.61 10.32
C ARG A 50 -4.40 1.59 9.27
N PHE A 51 -5.36 1.19 8.44
CA PHE A 51 -5.98 2.11 7.48
C PHE A 51 -6.81 3.21 8.12
N LYS A 52 -7.53 2.91 9.21
CA LYS A 52 -8.27 3.93 9.97
C LYS A 52 -7.34 4.90 10.65
N ASP A 53 -6.28 4.40 11.28
CA ASP A 53 -5.28 5.22 11.96
C ASP A 53 -4.60 6.15 10.96
N LEU A 54 -4.23 5.65 9.76
CA LEU A 54 -3.71 6.48 8.68
C LEU A 54 -4.73 7.50 8.17
N HIS A 55 -6.01 7.12 8.04
CA HIS A 55 -7.04 8.07 7.62
C HIS A 55 -7.17 9.24 8.61
N VAL A 56 -7.21 8.92 9.91
CA VAL A 56 -7.28 9.89 11.00
C VAL A 56 -6.03 10.76 11.04
N SER A 57 -4.84 10.20 10.84
CA SER A 57 -3.60 11.00 10.82
C SER A 57 -3.52 11.97 9.64
N LEU A 58 -4.36 11.79 8.61
CA LEU A 58 -4.49 12.70 7.46
C LEU A 58 -5.64 13.71 7.63
N GLU A 59 -6.36 13.71 8.75
CA GLU A 59 -7.36 14.73 9.04
C GLU A 59 -6.68 16.08 9.33
N GLY A 60 -7.15 17.14 8.67
CA GLY A 60 -6.56 18.48 8.80
C GLY A 60 -5.22 18.70 8.08
N VAL A 61 -4.61 17.65 7.51
CA VAL A 61 -3.41 17.77 6.67
C VAL A 61 -3.74 18.44 5.34
N ILE A 62 -3.00 19.50 5.02
CA ILE A 62 -3.16 20.28 3.78
C ILE A 62 -2.16 19.82 2.72
N ASP A 63 -0.89 19.66 3.10
CA ASP A 63 0.18 19.20 2.23
C ASP A 63 0.67 17.81 2.69
N LEU A 64 0.82 16.90 1.72
CA LEU A 64 1.35 15.57 1.99
C LEU A 64 2.85 15.60 2.33
N SER A 65 3.57 16.66 1.93
CA SER A 65 4.99 16.84 2.25
C SER A 65 5.29 16.92 3.75
N ASP A 66 4.29 17.34 4.56
CA ASP A 66 4.37 17.40 6.02
C ASP A 66 4.17 16.03 6.71
N VAL A 67 3.88 14.98 5.92
CA VAL A 67 3.58 13.65 6.42
C VAL A 67 4.75 12.71 6.15
N ASP A 68 5.10 11.90 7.16
CA ASP A 68 6.08 10.82 7.02
C ASP A 68 5.65 9.87 5.90
N THR A 69 6.48 9.80 4.85
CA THR A 69 6.17 9.02 3.64
C THR A 69 6.06 7.53 3.95
N LEU A 70 6.84 7.00 4.89
CA LEU A 70 6.74 5.60 5.28
C LEU A 70 5.39 5.30 5.96
N ASN A 71 4.91 6.20 6.83
CA ASN A 71 3.64 6.00 7.52
C ASN A 71 2.44 5.93 6.55
N VAL A 72 2.50 6.67 5.44
CA VAL A 72 1.49 6.60 4.36
C VAL A 72 1.46 5.22 3.70
N LEU A 73 2.62 4.60 3.54
CA LEU A 73 2.76 3.35 2.78
C LEU A 73 2.53 2.10 3.64
N GLU A 74 2.85 2.14 4.94
CA GLU A 74 2.82 0.97 5.83
C GLU A 74 1.50 0.17 5.76
N PRO A 75 0.30 0.77 5.81
CA PRO A 75 -0.94 -0.01 5.77
C PRO A 75 -1.11 -0.81 4.47
N PHE A 76 -0.70 -0.24 3.33
CA PHE A 76 -0.77 -0.90 2.03
C PHE A 76 0.25 -2.01 1.92
N VAL A 77 1.49 -1.75 2.33
CA VAL A 77 2.56 -2.74 2.37
C VAL A 77 2.19 -3.94 3.26
N HIS A 78 1.60 -3.69 4.43
CA HIS A 78 1.14 -4.77 5.31
C HIS A 78 0.01 -5.62 4.73
N VAL A 79 -0.81 -5.07 3.81
CA VAL A 79 -1.78 -5.87 3.05
C VAL A 79 -1.07 -6.81 2.07
N VAL A 80 -0.06 -6.31 1.37
CA VAL A 80 0.68 -7.08 0.35
C VAL A 80 1.50 -8.20 0.97
N GLU A 81 1.99 -8.04 2.19
CA GLU A 81 2.75 -9.07 2.92
C GLU A 81 1.87 -10.05 3.71
N SER A 82 0.54 -9.95 3.63
CA SER A 82 -0.37 -10.76 4.45
C SER A 82 -0.86 -12.00 3.73
N GLU A 83 -0.49 -13.19 4.21
CA GLU A 83 -1.06 -14.47 3.72
C GLU A 83 -2.59 -14.59 3.94
N LYS A 84 -3.20 -13.68 4.72
CA LYS A 84 -4.64 -13.72 5.04
C LYS A 84 -5.50 -12.90 4.08
N THR A 85 -4.89 -12.11 3.20
CA THR A 85 -5.59 -11.27 2.23
C THR A 85 -5.80 -12.04 0.94
N SER A 86 -6.99 -11.91 0.34
CA SER A 86 -7.29 -12.53 -0.95
C SER A 86 -6.61 -11.76 -2.07
N GLY A 87 -6.42 -12.41 -3.23
CA GLY A 87 -5.84 -11.78 -4.41
C GLY A 87 -6.49 -10.43 -4.78
N PHE A 88 -7.82 -10.29 -4.65
CA PHE A 88 -8.50 -9.00 -4.84
C PHE A 88 -8.04 -7.89 -3.89
N ILE A 89 -7.86 -8.20 -2.60
CA ILE A 89 -7.44 -7.22 -1.58
C ILE A 89 -5.97 -6.86 -1.80
N THR A 90 -5.12 -7.86 -2.02
CA THR A 90 -3.70 -7.69 -2.32
C THR A 90 -3.49 -6.87 -3.59
N GLY A 91 -4.18 -7.23 -4.67
CA GLY A 91 -4.14 -6.51 -5.94
C GLY A 91 -4.63 -5.07 -5.85
N ALA A 92 -5.59 -4.77 -4.96
CA ALA A 92 -6.00 -3.38 -4.71
C ALA A 92 -4.89 -2.58 -4.02
N ALA A 93 -4.21 -3.16 -3.02
CA ALA A 93 -3.11 -2.50 -2.33
C ALA A 93 -1.88 -2.29 -3.23
N ILE A 94 -1.52 -3.28 -4.06
CA ILE A 94 -0.44 -3.14 -5.06
C ILE A 94 -0.79 -2.02 -6.04
N SER A 95 -2.03 -1.98 -6.55
CA SER A 95 -2.46 -0.90 -7.45
C SER A 95 -2.37 0.49 -6.78
N SER A 96 -2.65 0.61 -5.48
CA SER A 96 -2.45 1.88 -4.77
C SER A 96 -0.98 2.27 -4.69
N LEU A 97 -0.07 1.33 -4.38
CA LEU A 97 1.38 1.57 -4.37
C LEU A 97 1.90 1.99 -5.76
N ASN A 98 1.43 1.34 -6.84
CA ASN A 98 1.76 1.72 -8.22
C ASN A 98 1.36 3.17 -8.50
N LYS A 99 0.16 3.58 -8.10
CA LYS A 99 -0.30 4.98 -8.26
C LYS A 99 0.54 5.94 -7.45
N PHE A 100 0.93 5.61 -6.23
CA PHE A 100 1.76 6.49 -5.40
C PHE A 100 3.13 6.75 -6.04
N LEU A 101 3.75 5.72 -6.61
CA LEU A 101 5.00 5.85 -7.37
C LEU A 101 4.79 6.65 -8.66
N LEU A 102 3.76 6.30 -9.44
CA LEU A 102 3.45 6.95 -10.72
C LEU A 102 3.12 8.44 -10.55
N TYR A 103 2.45 8.79 -9.45
CA TYR A 103 2.06 10.17 -9.15
C TYR A 103 3.13 10.95 -8.41
N GLY A 104 4.31 10.38 -8.11
CA GLY A 104 5.37 11.11 -7.42
C GLY A 104 5.09 11.39 -5.94
N LEU A 105 4.23 10.60 -5.28
CA LEU A 105 3.91 10.78 -3.85
C LEU A 105 5.03 10.32 -2.90
N ILE A 106 6.14 9.83 -3.45
CA ILE A 106 7.38 9.52 -2.73
C ILE A 106 8.47 10.42 -3.30
N PRO A 107 8.46 11.73 -2.96
CA PRO A 107 9.49 12.64 -3.43
C PRO A 107 10.85 12.25 -2.80
N PRO A 108 11.97 12.33 -3.53
CA PRO A 108 13.28 11.88 -3.01
C PRO A 108 13.76 12.62 -1.76
N ASP A 109 13.30 13.86 -1.57
CA ASP A 109 13.57 14.72 -0.42
C ASP A 109 12.46 14.68 0.65
N GLY A 110 11.45 13.82 0.48
CA GLY A 110 10.38 13.61 1.44
C GLY A 110 10.86 13.01 2.76
N LEU A 111 10.10 13.25 3.82
CA LEU A 111 10.40 12.70 5.14
C LEU A 111 10.44 11.17 5.08
N ARG A 112 11.64 10.61 5.33
CA ARG A 112 11.94 9.17 5.28
C ARG A 112 11.66 8.52 3.91
N ALA A 113 11.86 9.27 2.82
CA ALA A 113 11.69 8.76 1.46
C ALA A 113 12.57 7.53 1.16
N THR A 114 13.82 7.51 1.66
CA THR A 114 14.72 6.36 1.50
C THR A 114 14.15 5.11 2.16
N GLU A 115 13.67 5.21 3.40
CA GLU A 115 13.05 4.09 4.12
C GLU A 115 11.75 3.67 3.43
N ALA A 116 10.95 4.62 2.98
CA ALA A 116 9.70 4.41 2.26
C ALA A 116 9.88 3.58 0.98
N ILE A 117 10.78 3.99 0.08
CA ILE A 117 10.99 3.28 -1.19
C ILE A 117 11.63 1.90 -0.95
N ASN A 118 12.56 1.79 0.00
CA ASN A 118 13.13 0.49 0.38
C ASN A 118 12.11 -0.43 1.03
N ARG A 119 11.12 0.13 1.75
CA ARG A 119 10.03 -0.64 2.33
C ARG A 119 9.14 -1.26 1.24
N ILE A 120 8.86 -0.53 0.16
CA ILE A 120 8.13 -1.08 -1.00
C ILE A 120 8.99 -2.12 -1.72
N ALA A 121 10.26 -1.83 -1.98
CA ALA A 121 11.18 -2.76 -2.64
C ALA A 121 11.26 -4.11 -1.89
N LEU A 122 11.40 -4.06 -0.56
CA LEU A 122 11.38 -5.25 0.29
C LEU A 122 10.01 -5.95 0.27
N CYS A 123 8.93 -5.19 0.26
CA CYS A 123 7.56 -5.71 0.18
C CYS A 123 7.34 -6.58 -1.07
N VAL A 124 7.96 -6.25 -2.21
CA VAL A 124 7.85 -7.05 -3.44
C VAL A 124 8.29 -8.50 -3.20
N SER A 125 9.47 -8.69 -2.60
CA SER A 125 10.01 -10.01 -2.25
C SER A 125 9.25 -10.75 -1.14
N ARG A 126 8.40 -10.02 -0.39
CA ARG A 126 7.60 -10.53 0.72
C ARG A 126 6.12 -10.62 0.39
N CYS A 127 5.74 -10.37 -0.85
CA CYS A 127 4.36 -10.43 -1.30
C CYS A 127 3.79 -11.83 -1.05
N ARG A 128 2.65 -11.88 -0.36
CA ARG A 128 1.96 -13.10 0.01
C ARG A 128 0.47 -12.84 -0.04
N PHE A 129 -0.30 -13.79 -0.55
CA PHE A 129 -1.75 -13.72 -0.57
C PHE A 129 -2.35 -15.12 -0.64
N GLU A 130 -3.63 -15.23 -0.29
CA GLU A 130 -4.41 -16.46 -0.40
C GLU A 130 -4.69 -16.72 -1.89
N GLU A 131 -3.96 -17.67 -2.47
CA GLU A 131 -4.18 -18.19 -3.82
C GLU A 131 -5.57 -18.82 -3.90
N THR A 132 -6.33 -18.45 -4.93
CA THR A 132 -7.75 -18.86 -5.04
C THR A 132 -8.10 -19.26 -6.46
N HIS A 133 -8.03 -18.30 -7.38
CA HIS A 133 -8.39 -18.47 -8.77
C HIS A 133 -7.24 -17.98 -9.63
N ARG A 134 -6.80 -18.84 -10.56
CA ARG A 134 -5.61 -18.60 -11.39
C ARG A 134 -5.61 -17.24 -12.08
N ASP A 135 -6.74 -16.82 -12.63
CA ASP A 135 -6.89 -15.54 -13.31
C ASP A 135 -6.68 -14.33 -12.38
N VAL A 136 -7.19 -14.42 -11.15
CA VAL A 136 -6.99 -13.40 -10.11
C VAL A 136 -5.52 -13.39 -9.68
N ASP A 137 -4.94 -14.57 -9.47
CA ASP A 137 -3.57 -14.73 -9.01
C ASP A 137 -2.58 -14.19 -10.07
N GLU A 138 -2.77 -14.52 -11.34
CA GLU A 138 -2.01 -13.98 -12.48
C GLU A 138 -2.12 -12.44 -12.57
N MET A 139 -3.32 -11.87 -12.40
CA MET A 139 -3.51 -10.42 -12.37
C MET A 139 -2.72 -9.76 -11.23
N VAL A 140 -2.69 -10.38 -10.04
CA VAL A 140 -1.93 -9.86 -8.88
C VAL A 140 -0.44 -9.89 -9.17
N LEU A 141 0.07 -10.98 -9.76
CA LEU A 141 1.47 -11.11 -10.15
C LEU A 141 1.88 -10.06 -11.20
N MET A 142 1.03 -9.81 -12.21
CA MET A 142 1.29 -8.75 -13.19
C MET A 142 1.40 -7.37 -12.53
N LYS A 143 0.51 -7.05 -11.59
CA LYS A 143 0.59 -5.79 -10.82
C LYS A 143 1.84 -5.71 -9.95
N LEU A 144 2.32 -6.84 -9.43
CA LEU A 144 3.55 -6.91 -8.63
C LEU A 144 4.79 -6.62 -9.50
N LEU A 145 4.81 -7.11 -10.74
CA LEU A 145 5.86 -6.79 -11.73
C LEU A 145 5.84 -5.31 -12.11
N GLU A 146 4.66 -4.72 -12.31
CA GLU A 146 4.51 -3.28 -12.51
C GLU A 146 5.05 -2.48 -11.30
N LEU A 147 4.80 -2.96 -10.07
CA LEU A 147 5.31 -2.31 -8.85
C LEU A 147 6.83 -2.30 -8.80
N LEU A 148 7.45 -3.42 -9.18
CA LEU A 148 8.90 -3.50 -9.30
C LEU A 148 9.43 -2.51 -10.33
N GLU A 149 8.83 -2.45 -11.52
CA GLU A 149 9.22 -1.52 -12.57
C GLU A 149 9.10 -0.06 -12.10
N PHE A 150 7.98 0.32 -11.49
CA PHE A 150 7.76 1.67 -11.00
C PHE A 150 8.74 2.05 -9.88
N CYS A 151 9.11 1.13 -8.99
CA CYS A 151 10.13 1.41 -7.97
C CYS A 151 11.45 1.84 -8.60
N LEU A 152 11.89 1.14 -9.65
CA LEU A 152 13.17 1.43 -10.32
C LEU A 152 13.11 2.69 -11.19
N ARG A 153 11.94 3.06 -11.69
CA ARG A 153 11.76 4.21 -12.61
C ARG A 153 11.38 5.51 -11.92
N CYS A 154 10.82 5.47 -10.71
CA CYS A 154 10.39 6.67 -10.02
C CYS A 154 11.58 7.54 -9.56
N GLU A 155 11.32 8.80 -9.22
CA GLU A 155 12.37 9.74 -8.79
C GLU A 155 13.10 9.27 -7.53
N ALA A 156 12.44 8.54 -6.64
CA ALA A 156 13.03 7.95 -5.44
C ALA A 156 13.79 6.64 -5.72
N GLY A 157 13.73 6.09 -6.93
CA GLY A 157 14.38 4.83 -7.33
C GLY A 157 15.88 4.76 -7.02
N PRO A 158 16.67 5.83 -7.21
CA PRO A 158 18.09 5.87 -6.82
C PRO A 158 18.36 5.68 -5.32
N LEU A 159 17.35 5.81 -4.45
CA LEU A 159 17.48 5.60 -3.01
C LEU A 159 17.32 4.12 -2.61
N ILE A 160 16.94 3.23 -3.52
CA ILE A 160 16.79 1.79 -3.25
C ILE A 160 18.17 1.18 -3.03
N SER A 161 18.33 0.41 -1.95
CA SER A 161 19.58 -0.28 -1.64
C SER A 161 19.89 -1.38 -2.68
N GLY A 162 21.18 -1.63 -2.92
CA GLY A 162 21.62 -2.68 -3.83
C GLY A 162 21.05 -4.06 -3.46
N ASP A 163 20.96 -4.37 -2.16
CA ASP A 163 20.36 -5.62 -1.67
C ASP A 163 18.87 -5.73 -2.04
N ASN A 164 18.11 -4.63 -1.92
CA ASN A 164 16.71 -4.64 -2.28
C ASN A 164 16.52 -4.71 -3.80
N VAL A 165 17.35 -4.03 -4.60
CA VAL A 165 17.35 -4.20 -6.07
C VAL A 165 17.62 -5.65 -6.44
N TRP A 166 18.62 -6.29 -5.82
CA TRP A 166 18.93 -7.70 -6.04
C TRP A 166 17.75 -8.61 -5.69
N ASN A 167 17.15 -8.42 -4.52
CA ASN A 167 16.00 -9.22 -4.08
C ASN A 167 14.79 -9.05 -5.00
N MET A 168 14.53 -7.83 -5.49
CA MET A 168 13.47 -7.57 -6.46
C MET A 168 13.71 -8.35 -7.76
N VAL A 169 14.92 -8.27 -8.33
CA VAL A 169 15.26 -9.01 -9.55
C VAL A 169 15.13 -10.51 -9.33
N HIS A 170 15.65 -11.04 -8.22
CA HIS A 170 15.55 -12.45 -7.88
C HIS A 170 14.10 -12.91 -7.66
N THR A 171 13.18 -12.04 -7.26
CA THR A 171 11.76 -12.39 -7.10
C THR A 171 11.10 -12.75 -8.45
N CYS A 172 11.65 -12.26 -9.57
CA CYS A 172 11.12 -12.50 -10.92
C CYS A 172 11.67 -13.76 -11.61
N TYR A 173 12.67 -14.43 -11.02
CA TYR A 173 13.36 -15.59 -11.60
C TYR A 173 13.15 -16.84 -10.75
#